data_AF-A0A7C1Q9A9-F1
#
_entry.id   AF-A0A7C1Q9A9-F1
#
_cell.length_a   1.000
_cell.length_b   1.000
_cell.length_c   1.000
_cell.angle_alpha   90.00
_cell.angle_beta   90.00
_cell.angle_gamma   90.00
#
_symmetry.space_group_name_H-M   'P 1'
#
loop_
_entity.id
_entity.type
_entity.pdbx_description
1 polymer ?
#
loop_
_entity_poly.entity_id
_entity_poly.type
_entity_poly.pdbx_seq_one_letter_code
_entity_poly.pdbx_strand_id
1 'polypeptide(L)'
;MWPQVGDAQLNAAYTTETIRMDGVLDEKAWENAVPVSDFTQKELVEGADPSEKTVVRFLYDDDNFYVGVICYDSNPEGIVHRELKLDGLLYRI
;
A
#
# COMPACT_ATOMS: atom_id res chain seq x y z
N MET A 1 11.83 15.72 -17.20
CA MET A 1 11.16 14.67 -17.98
C MET A 1 10.56 13.71 -16.98
N TRP A 2 9.24 13.59 -16.92
CA TRP A 2 8.61 12.65 -15.98
C TRP A 2 8.91 11.21 -16.44
N PRO A 3 9.17 10.27 -15.53
CA PRO A 3 9.35 8.89 -15.90
C PRO A 3 8.12 8.42 -16.68
N GLN A 4 8.36 7.73 -17.80
CA GLN A 4 7.33 6.99 -18.51
C GLN A 4 6.90 5.87 -17.56
N VAL A 5 5.91 6.15 -16.70
CA VAL A 5 5.22 5.11 -15.94
C VAL A 5 4.47 4.33 -17.01
N GLY A 6 5.05 3.21 -17.47
CA GLY A 6 4.32 2.26 -18.31
C GLY A 6 3.03 1.89 -17.60
N ASP A 7 1.98 1.54 -18.35
CA ASP A 7 0.65 1.22 -17.82
C ASP A 7 0.73 0.14 -16.73
N ALA A 8 0.94 0.56 -15.47
CA ALA A 8 1.10 -0.33 -14.34
C ALA A 8 -0.29 -0.86 -14.00
N GLN A 9 -0.57 -2.08 -14.43
CA GLN A 9 -1.82 -2.76 -14.14
C GLN A 9 -1.62 -3.62 -12.89
N LEU A 10 -2.42 -3.32 -11.86
CA LEU A 10 -2.44 -4.08 -10.61
C LEU A 10 -3.80 -4.76 -10.50
N ASN A 11 -3.79 -6.01 -10.02
CA ASN A 11 -5.01 -6.80 -9.85
C ASN A 11 -5.52 -6.68 -8.43
N ALA A 12 -6.81 -6.39 -8.28
CA ALA A 12 -7.53 -6.56 -7.02
C ALA A 12 -8.31 -7.88 -7.06
N ALA A 13 -8.34 -8.60 -5.94
CA ALA A 13 -9.13 -9.83 -5.83
C ALA A 13 -10.52 -9.53 -5.25
N TYR A 14 -11.55 -10.13 -5.82
CA TYR A 14 -12.90 -10.06 -5.26
C TYR A 14 -13.00 -10.94 -4.01
N THR A 15 -13.72 -10.46 -2.99
CA THR A 15 -13.98 -11.22 -1.77
C THR A 15 -15.45 -11.15 -1.38
N THR A 16 -15.96 -12.24 -0.80
CA THR A 16 -17.25 -12.28 -0.09
C THR A 16 -17.06 -12.40 1.43
N GLU A 17 -15.80 -12.48 1.89
CA GLU A 17 -15.44 -12.52 3.31
C GLU A 17 -15.48 -11.12 3.91
N THR A 18 -15.94 -11.02 5.16
CA THR A 18 -15.87 -9.77 5.91
C THR A 18 -14.43 -9.43 6.26
N ILE A 19 -13.95 -8.28 5.79
CA ILE A 19 -12.64 -7.73 6.16
C ILE A 19 -12.77 -6.92 7.45
N ARG A 20 -11.94 -7.22 8.45
CA ARG A 20 -11.89 -6.43 9.69
C ARG A 20 -10.97 -5.24 9.48
N MET A 21 -11.47 -4.05 9.80
CA MET A 21 -10.69 -2.81 9.69
C MET A 21 -9.91 -2.54 10.98
N ASP A 22 -9.07 -3.49 11.39
CA ASP A 22 -8.22 -3.39 12.59
C ASP A 22 -6.72 -3.16 12.27
N GLY A 23 -6.36 -3.18 10.98
CA GLY A 23 -4.99 -2.99 10.50
C GLY A 23 -4.14 -4.26 10.49
N VAL A 24 -4.72 -5.42 10.83
CA VAL A 24 -4.08 -6.73 10.72
C VAL A 24 -4.57 -7.43 9.46
N LEU A 25 -3.66 -7.92 8.62
CA LEU A 25 -4.00 -8.58 7.36
C LEU A 25 -3.93 -10.11 7.52
N ASP A 26 -4.71 -10.67 8.43
CA ASP A 26 -4.72 -12.10 8.76
C ASP A 26 -5.94 -12.86 8.20
N GLU A 27 -6.88 -12.17 7.54
CA GLU A 27 -7.98 -12.81 6.84
C GLU A 27 -7.51 -13.59 5.60
N LYS A 28 -8.16 -14.73 5.32
CA LYS A 28 -7.84 -15.60 4.18
C LYS A 28 -8.00 -14.89 2.84
N ALA A 29 -8.94 -13.95 2.75
CA ALA A 29 -9.11 -13.12 1.55
C ALA A 29 -7.80 -12.45 1.12
N TRP A 30 -6.93 -12.02 2.06
CA TRP A 30 -5.64 -11.42 1.75
C TRP A 30 -4.63 -12.39 1.13
N GLU A 31 -4.74 -13.70 1.41
CA GLU A 31 -3.89 -14.71 0.80
C GLU A 31 -4.17 -14.87 -0.69
N ASN A 32 -5.40 -14.61 -1.12
CA ASN A 32 -5.82 -14.68 -2.52
C ASN A 32 -5.45 -13.43 -3.33
N ALA A 33 -5.13 -12.31 -2.67
CA ALA A 33 -4.71 -11.08 -3.34
C ALA A 33 -3.24 -11.16 -3.75
N VAL A 34 -2.97 -10.92 -5.04
CA VAL A 34 -1.61 -10.87 -5.58
C VAL A 34 -0.87 -9.69 -4.93
N PRO A 35 0.27 -9.92 -4.25
CA PRO A 35 1.02 -8.85 -3.62
C PRO A 35 1.77 -8.03 -4.67
N VAL A 36 1.72 -6.70 -4.50
CA VAL A 36 2.61 -5.75 -5.17
C VAL A 36 3.77 -5.47 -4.24
N SER A 37 5.00 -5.56 -4.73
CA SER A 37 6.21 -5.42 -3.90
C SER A 37 7.44 -4.89 -4.64
N ASP A 38 7.29 -4.60 -5.93
CA ASP A 38 8.27 -4.04 -6.85
C ASP A 38 8.32 -2.51 -6.79
N PHE A 39 8.19 -1.97 -5.58
CA PHE A 39 8.28 -0.53 -5.35
C PHE A 39 9.70 -0.03 -5.55
N THR A 40 9.84 1.16 -6.12
CA THR A 40 11.12 1.88 -6.21
C THR A 40 11.17 2.99 -5.16
N GLN A 41 12.37 3.31 -4.71
CA GLN A 41 12.60 4.37 -3.75
C GLN A 41 12.28 5.74 -4.37
N LYS A 42 11.47 6.54 -3.67
CA LYS A 42 11.11 7.91 -4.11
C LYS A 42 12.06 8.97 -3.55
N GLU A 43 12.49 8.81 -2.30
CA GLU A 43 13.27 9.80 -1.56
C GLU A 43 14.69 9.31 -1.27
N LEU A 44 15.62 10.23 -0.96
CA LEU A 44 17.07 10.04 -0.92
C LEU A 44 17.70 9.77 -2.29
N VAL A 45 17.24 8.74 -3.00
CA VAL A 45 17.67 8.38 -4.36
C VAL A 45 16.47 7.88 -5.15
N GLU A 46 15.94 8.72 -6.03
CA GLU A 46 14.79 8.37 -6.87
C GLU A 46 15.13 7.20 -7.81
N GLY A 47 14.27 6.19 -7.83
CA GLY A 47 14.38 5.02 -8.71
C GLY A 47 15.34 3.93 -8.22
N ALA A 48 15.98 4.08 -7.06
CA ALA A 48 16.80 3.03 -6.46
C ALA A 48 15.93 1.88 -5.91
N ASP A 49 16.56 0.73 -5.65
CA ASP A 49 15.94 -0.35 -4.87
C ASP A 49 15.56 0.17 -3.48
N PRO A 50 14.39 -0.19 -2.96
CA PRO A 50 13.92 0.31 -1.67
C PRO A 50 14.78 -0.24 -0.53
N SER A 51 15.17 0.64 0.40
CA SER A 51 15.91 0.24 1.61
C SER A 51 15.10 -0.66 2.56
N GLU A 52 13.77 -0.53 2.51
CA GLU A 52 12.83 -1.28 3.34
C GLU A 52 11.71 -1.86 2.47
N LYS A 53 11.32 -3.11 2.75
CA LYS A 53 10.33 -3.80 1.94
C LYS A 53 8.93 -3.26 2.22
N THR A 54 8.16 -3.02 1.16
CA THR A 54 6.73 -2.73 1.26
C THR A 54 5.95 -3.76 0.45
N VAL A 55 4.84 -4.25 1.01
CA VAL A 55 3.92 -5.15 0.31
C VAL A 55 2.52 -4.55 0.35
N VAL A 56 1.91 -4.38 -0.81
CA VAL A 56 0.54 -3.89 -0.94
C VAL A 56 -0.34 -4.96 -1.56
N ARG A 57 -1.55 -5.10 -1.04
CA ARG A 57 -2.59 -5.99 -1.56
C ARG A 57 -3.88 -5.22 -1.75
N PHE A 58 -4.64 -5.61 -2.76
CA PHE A 58 -5.90 -4.98 -3.12
C PHE A 58 -7.02 -6.03 -3.10
N LEU A 59 -8.10 -5.70 -2.39
CA LEU A 59 -9.33 -6.47 -2.38
C LEU A 59 -10.51 -5.57 -2.73
N TYR A 60 -11.60 -6.15 -3.18
CA TYR A 60 -12.86 -5.45 -3.32
C TYR A 60 -14.04 -6.39 -3.09
N ASP A 61 -15.15 -5.82 -2.64
CA ASP A 61 -16.46 -6.47 -2.67
C ASP A 61 -17.45 -5.56 -3.44
N ASP A 62 -18.75 -5.83 -3.32
CA ASP A 62 -19.77 -5.07 -4.06
C ASP A 62 -19.87 -3.60 -3.60
N ASP A 63 -19.45 -3.30 -2.36
CA ASP A 63 -19.64 -2.01 -1.69
C ASP A 63 -18.31 -1.28 -1.38
N ASN A 64 -17.19 -2.01 -1.31
CA ASN A 64 -15.92 -1.51 -0.76
C ASN A 64 -14.71 -1.87 -1.62
N PHE A 65 -13.71 -0.99 -1.58
CA PHE A 65 -12.36 -1.24 -2.10
C PHE A 65 -11.37 -1.17 -0.94
N TYR A 66 -10.64 -2.26 -0.71
CA TYR A 66 -9.70 -2.39 0.40
C TYR A 66 -8.26 -2.33 -0.10
N VAL A 67 -7.45 -1.56 0.62
CA VAL A 67 -6.00 -1.45 0.39
C VAL A 67 -5.29 -1.89 1.66
N GLY A 68 -4.63 -3.05 1.59
CA GLY A 68 -3.80 -3.56 2.67
C GLY A 68 -2.34 -3.23 2.41
N VAL A 69 -1.66 -2.60 3.38
CA VAL A 69 -0.26 -2.20 3.25
C VAL A 69 0.54 -2.74 4.43
N ILE A 70 1.61 -3.48 4.13
CA ILE A 70 2.59 -3.93 5.11
C ILE A 70 3.92 -3.23 4.81
N CYS A 71 4.33 -2.35 5.71
CA CYS A 71 5.64 -1.72 5.70
C CYS A 71 6.55 -2.48 6.66
N TYR A 72 7.57 -3.15 6.12
CA TYR A 72 8.61 -3.76 6.95
C TYR A 72 9.60 -2.66 7.35
N ASP A 73 10.08 -2.71 8.59
CA ASP A 73 11.08 -1.79 9.11
C ASP A 73 12.09 -2.60 9.93
N SER A 74 13.38 -2.42 9.66
CA SER A 74 14.45 -3.11 10.38
C SER A 74 14.65 -2.62 11.82
N ASN A 75 14.15 -1.44 12.17
CA ASN A 75 14.15 -0.87 13.52
C ASN A 75 12.78 -0.30 13.94
N PRO A 76 11.76 -1.16 14.18
CA PRO A 76 10.42 -0.70 14.54
C PRO A 76 10.35 0.11 15.84
N GLU A 77 11.25 -0.13 16.78
CA GLU A 77 11.33 0.62 18.05
C GLU A 77 11.73 2.09 17.84
N GLY A 78 12.36 2.41 16.71
CA GLY A 78 12.77 3.76 16.33
C GLY A 78 11.68 4.58 15.65
N ILE A 79 10.49 4.02 15.42
CA ILE A 79 9.40 4.71 14.71
C ILE A 79 8.90 5.86 15.57
N VAL A 80 9.11 7.09 15.11
CA VAL A 80 8.58 8.31 15.73
C VAL A 80 7.32 8.75 14.98
N HIS A 81 6.16 8.58 15.59
CA HIS A 81 4.91 9.08 15.04
C HIS A 81 4.79 10.59 15.29
N ARG A 82 4.93 11.42 14.25
CA ARG A 82 4.42 12.80 14.28
C ARG A 82 3.00 12.79 13.75
N GLU A 83 2.05 13.23 14.57
CA GLU A 83 0.68 13.48 14.11
C GLU A 83 0.73 14.65 13.11
N LEU A 84 0.71 14.32 11.83
CA LEU A 84 0.52 15.29 10.76
C LEU A 84 -1.00 15.46 10.61
N LYS A 85 -1.55 16.55 11.15
CA LYS A 85 -2.90 17.00 10.74
C LYS A 85 -2.83 17.43 9.28
N LEU A 86 -3.26 16.54 8.39
CA LEU A 86 -3.33 16.80 6.97
C LEU A 86 -4.70 17.40 6.63
N ASP A 87 -4.83 18.71 6.74
CA ASP A 87 -5.97 19.46 6.21
C ASP A 87 -5.60 20.04 4.82
N GLY A 88 -4.97 19.22 3.96
CA GLY A 88 -4.40 19.65 2.67
C GLY A 88 -5.42 19.60 1.51
N LEU A 89 -5.43 20.65 0.68
CA LEU A 89 -6.35 20.90 -0.43
C LEU A 89 -6.66 19.67 -1.30
N LEU A 90 -7.96 19.34 -1.40
CA LEU A 90 -8.51 18.51 -2.47
C LEU A 90 -8.18 19.16 -3.82
N TYR A 91 -7.24 18.59 -4.57
CA TYR A 91 -7.09 18.92 -5.98
C TYR A 91 -8.34 18.45 -6.72
N ARG A 92 -9.26 19.38 -6.94
CA ARG A 92 -10.41 19.20 -7.81
C ARG A 92 -9.91 19.32 -9.25
N ILE A 93 -9.86 18.20 -9.94
CA ILE A 93 -9.83 18.11 -11.41
C ILE A 93 -11.19 18.53 -11.99
#